data_AF-A0A8K0WU03-F1
#
_entry.id   AF-A0A8K0WU03-F1
#
_cell.length_a   1.000
_cell.length_b   1.000
_cell.length_c   1.000
_cell.angle_alpha   90.00
_cell.angle_beta   90.00
_cell.angle_gamma   90.00
#
_symmetry.space_group_name_H-M   'P 1'
#
loop_
_entity.id
_entity.type
_entity.pdbx_description
1 polymer ?
#
loop_
_entity_poly.entity_id
_entity_poly.type
_entity_poly.pdbx_seq_one_letter_code
_entity_poly.pdbx_strand_id
1 'polypeptide(L)'
;MPSRTDRRDGMILQAALSDIDIDFIDGVDGKTIPDKAVPLLKPHDRLPDASIGSWRGHMNAIREIVKLKLSSALILEDDIDWDVRIKDQLYDFALSAQALAQPLEGSNQTYTDSAHSNDPEYPLTFAIPFERLPRTRPVQASPYGDNWDVLWIGHCGMSFPFKHTAVPKGSVVHRNDFTVPNRRHLWGYNEPFTLKESFQDHTSVVHHAQEGVCTFAYAVSYKGAVKMLEDVALSDMSDAFDFLLRFFCEGDRGMRAHKCLAHQPGLFFSHRPRGPLKSDSDIRDKGDGFRDKAYTDMVRLSVRLNAHAIIDGTELTDQYPDEDIL
;
A
#
# COMPACT_ATOMS: atom_id res chain seq x y z
N MET A 1 9.09 13.93 7.82
CA MET A 1 8.96 15.21 8.59
C MET A 1 9.55 16.37 7.79
N PRO A 2 9.10 17.63 7.93
CA PRO A 2 9.66 18.76 7.16
C PRO A 2 11.16 19.00 7.40
N SER A 3 11.66 18.63 8.58
CA SER A 3 13.08 18.68 8.94
C SER A 3 13.95 17.63 8.26
N ARG A 4 13.36 16.58 7.65
CA ARG A 4 14.08 15.49 6.97
C ARG A 4 14.32 15.83 5.51
N THR A 5 15.14 16.85 5.26
CA THR A 5 15.48 17.27 3.89
C THR A 5 16.21 16.18 3.13
N ASP A 6 17.00 15.35 3.82
CA ASP A 6 17.64 14.15 3.28
C ASP A 6 16.64 13.20 2.59
N ARG A 7 15.48 13.00 3.20
CA ARG A 7 14.42 12.14 2.65
C ARG A 7 13.74 12.79 1.45
N ARG A 8 13.49 14.11 1.51
CA ARG A 8 12.88 14.86 0.39
C ARG A 8 13.79 14.87 -0.84
N ASP A 9 15.08 15.11 -0.65
CA ASP A 9 16.06 15.06 -1.74
C ASP A 9 16.10 13.67 -2.39
N GLY A 10 16.08 12.62 -1.56
CA GLY A 10 15.98 11.24 -2.04
C GLY A 10 14.70 10.96 -2.84
N MET A 11 13.54 11.42 -2.36
CA MET A 11 12.27 11.29 -3.06
C MET A 11 12.24 12.07 -4.39
N ILE A 12 12.77 13.31 -4.42
CA ILE A 12 12.84 14.12 -5.65
C ILE A 12 13.73 13.44 -6.70
N LEU A 13 14.92 12.97 -6.30
CA LEU A 13 15.83 12.26 -7.19
C LEU A 13 15.13 11.02 -7.79
N GLN A 14 14.56 10.19 -6.92
CA GLN A 14 13.89 8.95 -7.30
C GLN A 14 12.70 9.18 -8.24
N ALA A 15 11.90 10.21 -7.96
CA ALA A 15 10.77 10.63 -8.79
C ALA A 15 11.23 11.10 -10.18
N ALA A 16 12.29 11.92 -10.24
CA ALA A 16 12.89 12.37 -11.49
C ALA A 16 13.44 11.20 -12.33
N LEU A 17 14.09 10.21 -11.69
CA LEU A 17 14.61 9.01 -12.37
C LEU A 17 13.50 8.07 -12.87
N SER A 18 12.28 8.21 -12.33
CA SER A 18 11.12 7.40 -12.71
C SER A 18 10.14 8.14 -13.63
N ASP A 19 10.41 9.41 -13.94
CA ASP A 19 9.46 10.31 -14.63
C ASP A 19 8.08 10.31 -13.92
N ILE A 20 8.12 10.58 -12.61
CA ILE A 20 6.96 10.72 -11.73
C ILE A 20 7.03 12.10 -11.08
N ASP A 21 5.91 12.82 -11.08
CA ASP A 21 5.76 14.06 -10.34
C ASP A 21 5.28 13.77 -8.91
N ILE A 22 5.87 14.46 -7.93
CA ILE A 22 5.50 14.34 -6.51
C ILE A 22 5.32 15.71 -5.88
N ASP A 23 4.30 15.82 -5.03
CA ASP A 23 4.06 16.99 -4.17
C ASP A 23 4.26 16.59 -2.70
N PHE A 24 4.90 17.46 -1.92
CA PHE A 24 5.12 17.21 -0.50
C PHE A 24 4.01 17.79 0.37
N ILE A 25 3.51 16.96 1.28
CA ILE A 25 2.70 17.38 2.41
C ILE A 25 3.54 17.25 3.67
N ASP A 26 3.61 18.33 4.44
CA ASP A 26 4.40 18.38 5.66
C ASP A 26 3.86 17.38 6.71
N GLY A 27 4.76 16.52 7.19
CA GLY A 27 4.52 15.71 8.38
C GLY A 27 4.32 16.58 9.62
N VAL A 28 3.64 16.04 10.62
CA VAL A 28 3.21 16.78 11.81
C VAL A 28 3.91 16.23 13.04
N ASP A 29 4.50 17.12 13.85
CA ASP A 29 4.95 16.75 15.19
C ASP A 29 3.74 16.63 16.12
N GLY A 30 3.42 15.41 16.57
CA GLY A 30 2.26 15.16 17.42
C GLY A 30 2.27 15.94 18.74
N LYS A 31 3.44 16.35 19.25
CA LYS A 31 3.55 17.20 20.45
C LYS A 31 2.86 18.56 20.27
N THR A 32 2.74 19.02 19.02
CA THR A 32 2.10 20.29 18.67
C THR A 32 0.57 20.18 18.56
N ILE A 33 0.02 18.96 18.58
CA ILE A 33 -1.41 18.71 18.45
C ILE A 33 -2.08 18.70 19.83
N PRO A 34 -2.93 19.70 20.14
CA PRO A 34 -3.60 19.77 21.43
C PRO A 34 -4.62 18.65 21.58
N ASP A 35 -4.81 18.14 22.81
CA ASP A 35 -5.73 17.02 23.09
C ASP A 35 -7.15 17.26 22.55
N LYS A 36 -7.65 18.50 22.65
CA LYS A 36 -8.98 18.88 22.14
C LYS A 36 -9.13 18.77 20.62
N ALA A 37 -8.04 18.60 19.87
CA ALA A 37 -8.06 18.41 18.42
C ALA A 37 -7.99 16.93 18.00
N VAL A 38 -7.74 16.03 18.96
CA VAL A 38 -7.78 14.59 18.73
C VAL A 38 -9.21 14.11 19.01
N PRO A 39 -9.89 13.49 18.04
CA PRO A 39 -11.22 12.93 18.27
C PRO A 39 -11.16 11.83 19.33
N LEU A 40 -11.90 12.03 20.42
CA LEU A 40 -12.02 11.11 21.54
C LEU A 40 -13.49 10.85 21.80
N LEU A 41 -14.01 9.74 21.27
CA LEU A 41 -15.40 9.33 21.45
C LEU A 41 -15.57 8.42 22.67
N LYS A 42 -14.48 7.77 23.11
CA LYS A 42 -14.46 6.94 24.32
C LYS A 42 -13.32 7.39 25.24
N PRO A 43 -13.49 7.32 26.58
CA PRO A 43 -12.40 7.64 27.49
C PRO A 43 -11.23 6.67 27.30
N HIS A 44 -10.09 7.19 26.87
CA HIS A 44 -8.81 6.48 26.85
C HIS A 44 -7.66 7.49 26.95
N ASP A 45 -6.47 6.99 27.27
CA ASP A 45 -5.27 7.82 27.34
C ASP A 45 -4.89 8.32 25.94
N ARG A 46 -4.23 9.48 25.90
CA ARG A 46 -3.65 10.03 24.68
C ARG A 46 -2.64 9.03 24.09
N LEU A 47 -2.76 8.75 22.80
CA LEU A 47 -1.79 7.92 22.09
C LEU A 47 -0.40 8.60 22.03
N PRO A 48 0.69 7.85 21.80
CA PRO A 48 2.01 8.43 21.64
C PRO A 48 2.01 9.54 20.58
N ASP A 49 2.76 10.62 20.83
CA ASP A 49 2.81 11.77 19.92
C ASP A 49 3.25 11.37 18.49
N ALA A 50 4.11 10.37 18.36
CA ALA A 50 4.45 9.77 17.07
C ALA A 50 3.22 9.30 16.27
N SER A 51 2.30 8.57 16.92
CA SER A 51 1.07 8.08 16.32
C SER A 51 0.12 9.21 15.96
N ILE A 52 0.02 10.23 16.82
CA ILE A 52 -0.81 11.43 16.59
C ILE A 52 -0.28 12.24 15.41
N GLY A 53 1.03 12.43 15.33
CA GLY A 53 1.70 13.10 14.23
C GLY A 53 1.49 12.37 12.89
N SER A 54 1.67 11.05 12.88
CA SER A 54 1.40 10.19 11.72
C SER A 54 -0.07 10.34 11.28
N TRP A 55 -1.04 10.06 12.15
CA TRP A 55 -2.46 10.21 11.84
C TRP A 55 -2.78 11.59 11.28
N ARG A 56 -2.30 12.65 11.93
CA ARG A 56 -2.60 14.02 11.48
C ARG A 56 -1.99 14.32 10.12
N GLY A 57 -0.79 13.83 9.83
CA GLY A 57 -0.14 13.92 8.53
C GLY A 57 -0.97 13.25 7.43
N HIS A 58 -1.37 11.99 7.62
CA HIS A 58 -2.21 11.27 6.66
C HIS A 58 -3.57 11.93 6.47
N MET A 59 -4.20 12.38 7.56
CA MET A 59 -5.49 13.08 7.47
C MET A 59 -5.37 14.46 6.81
N ASN A 60 -4.19 15.11 6.83
CA ASN A 60 -3.95 16.32 6.05
C ASN A 60 -3.93 16.01 4.55
N ALA A 61 -3.24 14.93 4.14
CA ALA A 61 -3.22 14.49 2.75
C ALA A 61 -4.63 14.15 2.23
N ILE A 62 -5.39 13.36 3.00
CA ILE A 62 -6.78 13.00 2.68
C ILE A 62 -7.67 14.25 2.56
N ARG A 63 -7.48 15.23 3.44
CA ARG A 63 -8.23 16.50 3.38
C ARG A 63 -7.94 17.28 2.11
N GLU A 64 -6.70 17.30 1.63
CA GLU A 64 -6.36 18.02 0.39
C GLU A 64 -7.02 17.36 -0.84
N ILE A 65 -7.18 16.03 -0.90
CA ILE A 65 -7.94 15.36 -1.97
C ILE A 65 -9.36 15.94 -2.07
N VAL A 66 -10.04 16.07 -0.93
CA VAL A 66 -11.42 16.60 -0.87
C VAL A 66 -11.45 18.09 -1.20
N LYS A 67 -10.54 18.87 -0.61
CA LYS A 67 -10.47 20.33 -0.78
C LYS A 67 -10.16 20.74 -2.21
N LEU A 68 -9.24 20.04 -2.87
CA LEU A 68 -8.84 20.31 -4.25
C LEU A 68 -9.72 19.59 -5.27
N LYS A 69 -10.65 18.73 -4.83
CA LYS A 69 -11.53 17.91 -5.67
C LYS A 69 -10.75 17.02 -6.65
N LEU A 70 -9.65 16.44 -6.19
CA LEU A 70 -8.89 15.46 -6.97
C LEU A 70 -9.74 14.20 -7.15
N SER A 71 -9.74 13.60 -8.34
CA SER A 71 -10.46 12.33 -8.59
C SER A 71 -9.93 11.19 -7.71
N SER A 72 -8.61 11.16 -7.54
CA SER A 72 -7.87 10.30 -6.62
C SER A 72 -6.48 10.86 -6.40
N ALA A 73 -5.79 10.41 -5.35
CA ALA A 73 -4.36 10.67 -5.16
C ALA A 73 -3.65 9.43 -4.61
N LEU A 74 -2.38 9.25 -5.00
CA LEU A 74 -1.45 8.29 -4.41
C LEU A 74 -0.69 8.99 -3.27
N ILE A 75 -0.74 8.44 -2.07
CA ILE A 75 -0.08 8.95 -0.87
C ILE A 75 1.10 8.03 -0.56
N LEU A 76 2.27 8.62 -0.38
CA LEU A 76 3.56 7.95 -0.19
C LEU A 76 4.22 8.43 1.10
N GLU A 77 4.78 7.52 1.90
CA GLU A 77 5.71 7.87 2.98
C GLU A 77 7.07 8.32 2.41
N ASP A 78 7.84 9.14 3.14
CA ASP A 78 9.06 9.78 2.63
C ASP A 78 10.33 8.90 2.67
N ASP A 79 10.25 7.73 3.31
CA ASP A 79 11.32 6.74 3.42
C ASP A 79 11.02 5.46 2.64
N ILE A 80 10.39 5.57 1.47
CA ILE A 80 10.06 4.43 0.61
C ILE A 80 10.90 4.39 -0.67
N ASP A 81 10.80 3.25 -1.36
CA ASP A 81 11.35 3.02 -2.69
C ASP A 81 10.57 1.95 -3.46
N TRP A 82 10.83 1.92 -4.76
CA TRP A 82 10.07 1.14 -5.75
C TRP A 82 11.00 0.63 -6.84
N ASP A 83 10.50 -0.34 -7.62
CA ASP A 83 11.23 -0.93 -8.73
C ASP A 83 11.27 0.04 -9.93
N VAL A 84 12.34 0.04 -10.72
CA VAL A 84 12.42 0.84 -11.96
C VAL A 84 11.25 0.56 -12.92
N ARG A 85 10.59 -0.60 -12.80
CA ARG A 85 9.40 -1.02 -13.55
C ARG A 85 8.07 -0.59 -12.92
N ILE A 86 8.06 0.36 -11.98
CA ILE A 86 6.84 0.73 -11.23
C ILE A 86 5.65 1.11 -12.12
N LYS A 87 5.88 1.73 -13.28
CA LYS A 87 4.80 2.09 -14.22
C LYS A 87 4.12 0.83 -14.81
N ASP A 88 4.89 -0.21 -15.11
CA ASP A 88 4.37 -1.50 -15.58
C ASP A 88 3.63 -2.23 -14.45
N GLN A 89 4.20 -2.24 -13.23
CA GLN A 89 3.55 -2.82 -12.06
C GLN A 89 2.20 -2.13 -11.74
N LEU A 90 2.15 -0.80 -11.84
CA LEU A 90 0.92 -0.02 -11.66
C LEU A 90 -0.10 -0.27 -12.78
N TYR A 91 0.36 -0.55 -14.01
CA TYR A 91 -0.51 -0.93 -15.12
C TYR A 91 -1.14 -2.32 -14.88
N ASP A 92 -0.35 -3.31 -14.49
CA ASP A 92 -0.84 -4.66 -14.16
C ASP A 92 -1.79 -4.64 -12.95
N PHE A 93 -1.46 -3.83 -11.94
CA PHE A 93 -2.35 -3.58 -10.82
C PHE A 93 -3.66 -2.93 -11.26
N ALA A 94 -3.64 -1.99 -12.20
CA ALA A 94 -4.84 -1.34 -12.73
C ALA A 94 -5.78 -2.34 -13.44
N LEU A 95 -5.24 -3.22 -14.29
CA LEU A 95 -6.01 -4.27 -14.95
C LEU A 95 -6.63 -5.24 -13.93
N SER A 96 -5.86 -5.63 -12.92
CA SER A 96 -6.32 -6.51 -11.84
C SER A 96 -7.41 -5.86 -10.99
N ALA A 97 -7.24 -4.59 -10.63
CA ALA A 97 -8.21 -3.82 -9.88
C ALA A 97 -9.52 -3.66 -10.65
N GLN A 98 -9.46 -3.42 -11.96
CA GLN A 98 -10.65 -3.41 -12.81
C GLN A 98 -11.38 -4.75 -12.77
N ALA A 99 -10.68 -5.88 -12.91
CA ALA A 99 -11.30 -7.20 -12.90
C ALA A 99 -12.07 -7.51 -11.60
N LEU A 100 -11.63 -6.95 -10.48
CA LEU A 100 -12.26 -7.11 -9.16
C LEU A 100 -13.32 -6.05 -8.85
N ALA A 101 -13.14 -4.80 -9.31
CA ALA A 101 -13.97 -3.66 -8.91
C ALA A 101 -14.95 -3.18 -9.99
N GLN A 102 -14.81 -3.58 -11.25
CA GLN A 102 -15.70 -3.19 -12.34
C GLN A 102 -16.81 -4.22 -12.60
N PRO A 103 -18.01 -3.77 -13.02
CA PRO A 103 -19.04 -4.67 -13.51
C PRO A 103 -18.59 -5.39 -14.78
N LEU A 104 -19.03 -6.64 -14.95
CA LEU A 104 -18.78 -7.43 -16.15
C LEU A 104 -19.48 -6.81 -17.37
N GLU A 105 -18.82 -6.89 -18.53
CA GLU A 105 -19.39 -6.46 -19.81
C GLU A 105 -20.69 -7.22 -20.12
N GLY A 106 -21.70 -6.52 -20.65
CA GLY A 106 -22.99 -7.13 -21.01
C GLY A 106 -23.90 -7.54 -19.83
N SER A 107 -23.47 -7.37 -18.58
CA SER A 107 -24.27 -7.69 -17.39
C SER A 107 -24.88 -6.43 -16.74
N ASN A 108 -25.98 -6.57 -16.01
CA ASN A 108 -26.51 -5.50 -15.13
C ASN A 108 -25.96 -5.69 -13.71
N GLN A 109 -24.84 -5.03 -13.40
CA GLN A 109 -24.20 -5.01 -12.08
C GLN A 109 -23.71 -6.37 -11.56
N THR A 110 -23.40 -7.31 -12.43
CA THR A 110 -22.71 -8.54 -12.03
C THR A 110 -21.21 -8.26 -11.94
N TYR A 111 -20.59 -8.71 -10.85
CA TYR A 111 -19.15 -8.60 -10.63
C TYR A 111 -18.56 -10.00 -10.59
N THR A 112 -17.31 -10.15 -11.04
CA THR A 112 -16.57 -11.41 -10.90
C THR A 112 -16.45 -11.80 -9.43
N ASP A 113 -16.25 -10.79 -8.59
CA ASP A 113 -16.20 -10.90 -7.15
C ASP A 113 -17.62 -10.74 -6.58
N SER A 114 -18.43 -11.78 -6.72
CA SER A 114 -19.68 -11.82 -5.97
C SER A 114 -19.32 -12.14 -4.53
N ALA A 115 -19.48 -11.16 -3.64
CA ALA A 115 -19.26 -11.25 -2.19
C ALA A 115 -20.16 -12.29 -1.47
N HIS A 116 -20.78 -13.21 -2.20
CA HIS A 116 -21.92 -14.02 -1.79
C HIS A 116 -21.80 -15.49 -2.16
N SER A 117 -20.59 -16.02 -2.29
CA SER A 117 -20.45 -17.46 -2.10
C SER A 117 -20.57 -17.76 -0.61
N ASN A 118 -21.78 -18.13 -0.16
CA ASN A 118 -22.01 -18.80 1.13
C ASN A 118 -21.41 -20.23 1.14
N ASP A 119 -20.36 -20.46 0.35
CA ASP A 119 -19.76 -21.76 0.17
C ASP A 119 -18.55 -21.86 1.13
N PRO A 120 -18.69 -22.63 2.23
CA PRO A 120 -17.64 -22.79 3.24
C PRO A 120 -16.38 -23.48 2.69
N GLU A 121 -16.44 -23.99 1.46
CA GLU A 121 -15.36 -24.69 0.80
C GLU A 121 -14.59 -23.85 -0.22
N TYR A 122 -14.82 -22.52 -0.35
CA TYR A 122 -14.10 -21.67 -1.32
C TYR A 122 -12.58 -21.83 -1.20
N PRO A 123 -11.93 -22.57 -2.12
CA PRO A 123 -10.49 -22.72 -2.11
C PRO A 123 -9.88 -21.52 -2.84
N LEU A 124 -8.59 -21.28 -2.63
CA LEU A 124 -7.77 -20.36 -3.43
C LEU A 124 -7.83 -20.65 -4.96
N THR A 125 -8.53 -21.70 -5.40
CA THR A 125 -8.76 -22.09 -6.80
C THR A 125 -9.72 -21.16 -7.57
N PHE A 126 -10.40 -20.21 -6.93
CA PHE A 126 -11.18 -19.16 -7.62
C PHE A 126 -10.39 -17.88 -7.94
N ALA A 127 -9.06 -17.91 -7.76
CA ALA A 127 -8.18 -16.86 -8.24
C ALA A 127 -8.26 -16.71 -9.77
N ILE A 128 -8.54 -15.49 -10.23
CA ILE A 128 -8.54 -15.12 -11.65
C ILE A 128 -7.07 -15.08 -12.12
N PRO A 129 -6.66 -15.86 -13.13
CA PRO A 129 -5.33 -15.71 -13.72
C PRO A 129 -5.21 -14.36 -14.43
N PHE A 130 -4.11 -13.63 -14.19
CA PHE A 130 -3.86 -12.33 -14.81
C PHE A 130 -3.86 -12.38 -16.35
N GLU A 131 -3.47 -13.50 -16.96
CA GLU A 131 -3.44 -13.67 -18.41
C GLU A 131 -4.84 -13.90 -19.00
N ARG A 132 -5.87 -14.08 -18.15
CA ARG A 132 -7.24 -14.40 -18.52
C ARG A 132 -8.26 -13.56 -17.73
N LEU A 133 -8.00 -12.26 -17.62
CA LEU A 133 -8.93 -11.33 -16.98
C LEU A 133 -10.29 -11.31 -17.70
N PRO A 134 -11.40 -11.24 -16.95
CA PRO A 134 -12.72 -11.08 -17.53
C PRO A 134 -12.86 -9.71 -18.18
N ARG A 135 -13.70 -9.62 -19.21
CA ARG A 135 -14.06 -8.32 -19.80
C ARG A 135 -14.99 -7.56 -18.87
N THR A 136 -14.60 -6.36 -18.53
CA THR A 136 -15.35 -5.44 -17.69
C THR A 136 -15.91 -4.29 -18.51
N ARG A 137 -16.84 -3.54 -17.93
CA ARG A 137 -17.29 -2.28 -18.52
C ARG A 137 -16.11 -1.29 -18.61
N PRO A 138 -16.05 -0.44 -19.65
CA PRO A 138 -15.02 0.57 -19.76
C PRO A 138 -14.99 1.50 -18.54
N VAL A 139 -13.79 1.73 -18.00
CA VAL A 139 -13.57 2.68 -16.90
C VAL A 139 -13.91 4.11 -17.34
N GLN A 140 -14.46 4.91 -16.42
CA GLN A 140 -14.89 6.28 -16.73
C GLN A 140 -14.03 7.34 -16.04
N ALA A 141 -13.59 7.07 -14.81
CA ALA A 141 -12.96 8.09 -13.96
C ALA A 141 -11.50 7.79 -13.61
N SER A 142 -11.15 6.51 -13.42
CA SER A 142 -9.81 6.11 -12.98
C SER A 142 -9.35 4.86 -13.72
N PRO A 143 -8.06 4.76 -14.10
CA PRO A 143 -7.51 3.55 -14.71
C PRO A 143 -7.60 2.33 -13.77
N TYR A 144 -7.78 2.53 -12.47
CA TYR A 144 -7.95 1.46 -11.49
C TYR A 144 -9.41 1.04 -11.30
N GLY A 145 -10.33 1.58 -12.09
CA GLY A 145 -11.78 1.36 -11.99
C GLY A 145 -12.52 2.47 -11.24
N ASP A 146 -13.85 2.43 -11.34
CA ASP A 146 -14.75 3.49 -10.87
C ASP A 146 -15.31 3.28 -9.45
N ASN A 147 -14.95 2.17 -8.79
CA ASN A 147 -15.67 1.67 -7.63
C ASN A 147 -14.75 1.11 -6.53
N TRP A 148 -13.67 1.84 -6.23
CA TRP A 148 -12.76 1.56 -5.12
C TRP A 148 -12.66 2.79 -4.20
N ASP A 149 -12.37 2.56 -2.93
CA ASP A 149 -12.17 3.61 -1.92
C ASP A 149 -10.68 3.78 -1.61
N VAL A 150 -9.95 2.68 -1.41
CA VAL A 150 -8.50 2.66 -1.15
C VAL A 150 -7.82 1.58 -2.00
N LEU A 151 -6.62 1.88 -2.50
CA LEU A 151 -5.70 0.92 -3.10
C LEU A 151 -4.44 0.88 -2.24
N TRP A 152 -4.28 -0.16 -1.43
CA TRP A 152 -3.18 -0.31 -0.47
C TRP A 152 -2.03 -1.09 -1.09
N ILE A 153 -1.14 -0.35 -1.75
CA ILE A 153 -0.08 -0.90 -2.62
C ILE A 153 1.33 -0.77 -2.03
N GLY A 154 1.47 -0.34 -0.78
CA GLY A 154 2.71 -0.36 -0.04
C GLY A 154 2.41 -0.60 1.44
N HIS A 155 2.82 -1.76 1.93
CA HIS A 155 2.54 -2.25 3.27
C HIS A 155 3.62 -3.25 3.70
N CYS A 156 3.72 -3.53 4.99
CA CYS A 156 4.62 -4.54 5.53
C CYS A 156 3.90 -5.86 5.85
N GLY A 157 2.55 -5.84 5.92
CA GLY A 157 1.74 -7.01 6.16
C GLY A 157 0.34 -6.84 5.58
N MET A 158 -0.17 -7.89 4.96
CA MET A 158 -1.53 -8.01 4.46
C MET A 158 -1.90 -9.49 4.43
N SER A 159 -3.12 -9.81 4.83
CA SER A 159 -3.67 -11.17 4.78
C SER A 159 -4.62 -11.28 3.59
N PHE A 160 -4.68 -12.45 2.96
CA PHE A 160 -5.79 -12.75 2.06
C PHE A 160 -7.11 -12.77 2.85
N PRO A 161 -8.24 -12.42 2.21
CA PRO A 161 -9.54 -12.41 2.88
C PRO A 161 -9.89 -13.76 3.55
N PHE A 162 -10.16 -13.75 4.86
CA PHE A 162 -10.47 -14.94 5.66
C PHE A 162 -11.85 -15.53 5.36
N LYS A 163 -12.01 -16.84 5.40
CA LYS A 163 -13.27 -17.54 5.07
C LYS A 163 -14.53 -16.99 5.76
N HIS A 164 -14.41 -16.55 7.02
CA HIS A 164 -15.56 -16.15 7.85
C HIS A 164 -15.70 -14.64 8.03
N THR A 165 -15.21 -13.84 7.08
CA THR A 165 -15.33 -12.37 7.09
C THR A 165 -16.20 -11.89 5.93
N ALA A 166 -16.83 -10.72 6.10
CA ALA A 166 -17.65 -10.08 5.06
C ALA A 166 -16.81 -9.47 3.91
N VAL A 167 -15.48 -9.48 4.03
CA VAL A 167 -14.56 -9.00 2.98
C VAL A 167 -14.71 -9.87 1.73
N PRO A 168 -14.90 -9.32 0.53
CA PRO A 168 -14.99 -10.11 -0.69
C PRO A 168 -13.74 -10.96 -0.95
N LYS A 169 -13.89 -12.09 -1.64
CA LYS A 169 -12.84 -13.13 -1.76
C LYS A 169 -12.14 -13.13 -3.12
N GLY A 170 -12.59 -12.32 -4.06
CA GLY A 170 -11.98 -12.21 -5.37
C GLY A 170 -10.50 -11.86 -5.27
N SER A 171 -9.71 -12.53 -6.10
CA SER A 171 -8.29 -12.26 -6.26
C SER A 171 -7.89 -12.45 -7.72
N VAL A 172 -6.88 -11.70 -8.13
CA VAL A 172 -6.17 -11.87 -9.41
C VAL A 172 -4.77 -12.32 -9.08
N VAL A 173 -4.31 -13.40 -9.71
CA VAL A 173 -2.96 -13.94 -9.50
C VAL A 173 -2.16 -13.81 -10.78
N HIS A 174 -1.06 -13.09 -10.71
CA HIS A 174 -0.10 -12.92 -11.79
C HIS A 174 1.10 -13.82 -11.51
N ARG A 175 1.32 -14.82 -12.39
CA ARG A 175 2.44 -15.76 -12.28
C ARG A 175 3.55 -15.32 -13.21
N ASN A 176 4.79 -15.66 -12.83
CA ASN A 176 5.98 -15.23 -13.55
C ASN A 176 6.12 -13.70 -13.61
N ASP A 177 5.64 -13.02 -12.56
CA ASP A 177 5.91 -11.61 -12.33
C ASP A 177 7.36 -11.46 -11.85
N PHE A 178 8.28 -11.27 -12.80
CA PHE A 178 9.71 -11.12 -12.51
C PHE A 178 10.06 -9.80 -11.82
N THR A 179 9.08 -8.96 -11.49
CA THR A 179 9.29 -7.83 -10.56
C THR A 179 9.27 -8.28 -9.10
N VAL A 180 8.60 -9.39 -8.81
CA VAL A 180 8.54 -10.00 -7.47
C VAL A 180 9.80 -10.85 -7.23
N PRO A 181 10.51 -10.67 -6.10
CA PRO A 181 11.63 -11.54 -5.73
C PRO A 181 11.24 -13.01 -5.55
N ASN A 182 12.23 -13.90 -5.55
CA ASN A 182 12.07 -15.27 -5.09
C ASN A 182 11.46 -15.32 -3.67
N ARG A 183 10.61 -16.32 -3.38
CA ARG A 183 9.85 -16.43 -2.12
C ARG A 183 10.72 -16.39 -0.86
N ARG A 184 12.00 -16.81 -0.96
CA ARG A 184 12.97 -16.77 0.15
C ARG A 184 13.28 -15.35 0.61
N HIS A 185 13.24 -14.38 -0.31
CA HIS A 185 13.49 -12.97 -0.06
C HIS A 185 12.24 -12.23 0.41
N LEU A 186 11.07 -12.87 0.31
CA LEU A 186 9.82 -12.30 0.78
C LEU A 186 9.65 -12.49 2.29
N TRP A 187 9.15 -11.45 2.94
CA TRP A 187 8.78 -11.42 4.35
C TRP A 187 7.49 -10.61 4.54
N GLY A 188 6.77 -10.85 5.62
CA GLY A 188 5.58 -10.09 5.99
C GLY A 188 5.45 -9.96 7.51
N TYR A 189 4.79 -8.91 7.96
CA TYR A 189 4.48 -8.72 9.38
C TYR A 189 3.39 -9.69 9.86
N ASN A 190 2.43 -10.01 8.98
CA ASN A 190 1.35 -10.95 9.28
C ASN A 190 1.87 -12.37 9.08
N GLU A 191 1.68 -13.22 10.09
CA GLU A 191 2.01 -14.65 10.04
C GLU A 191 0.72 -15.47 10.16
N PRO A 192 0.48 -16.46 9.28
CA PRO A 192 1.33 -16.86 8.15
C PRO A 192 1.38 -15.81 7.01
N PHE A 193 2.53 -15.66 6.36
CA PHE A 193 2.64 -14.85 5.14
C PHE A 193 2.06 -15.61 3.94
N THR A 194 0.74 -15.47 3.76
CA THR A 194 -0.09 -16.31 2.87
C THR A 194 0.41 -16.39 1.43
N LEU A 195 0.97 -15.31 0.87
CA LEU A 195 1.55 -15.32 -0.47
C LEU A 195 2.70 -16.32 -0.61
N LYS A 196 3.70 -16.22 0.26
CA LYS A 196 4.92 -17.06 0.25
C LYS A 196 4.62 -18.53 0.49
N GLU A 197 3.59 -18.80 1.29
CA GLU A 197 3.19 -20.18 1.63
C GLU A 197 2.32 -20.82 0.54
N SER A 198 1.50 -20.03 -0.16
CA SER A 198 0.49 -20.55 -1.09
C SER A 198 0.92 -20.56 -2.55
N PHE A 199 1.94 -19.77 -2.92
CA PHE A 199 2.33 -19.55 -4.31
C PHE A 199 3.81 -19.84 -4.57
N GLN A 200 4.13 -20.03 -5.85
CA GLN A 200 5.49 -20.23 -6.33
C GLN A 200 6.23 -18.88 -6.40
N ASP A 201 7.54 -18.94 -6.66
CA ASP A 201 8.37 -17.77 -6.91
C ASP A 201 7.77 -16.89 -8.02
N HIS A 202 8.08 -15.58 -8.00
CA HIS A 202 7.62 -14.62 -9.01
C HIS A 202 6.09 -14.61 -9.16
N THR A 203 5.37 -14.62 -8.04
CA THR A 203 3.91 -14.52 -8.04
C THR A 203 3.48 -13.30 -7.25
N SER A 204 2.68 -12.43 -7.87
CA SER A 204 1.95 -11.36 -7.22
C SER A 204 0.45 -11.65 -7.20
N VAL A 205 -0.24 -11.10 -6.21
CA VAL A 205 -1.69 -11.26 -6.04
C VAL A 205 -2.33 -9.92 -5.71
N VAL A 206 -3.38 -9.59 -6.45
CA VAL A 206 -4.27 -8.47 -6.14
C VAL A 206 -5.54 -9.02 -5.53
N HIS A 207 -5.95 -8.50 -4.36
CA HIS A 207 -7.10 -9.01 -3.61
C HIS A 207 -7.70 -7.92 -2.73
N HIS A 208 -8.82 -8.19 -2.06
CA HIS A 208 -9.37 -7.26 -1.07
C HIS A 208 -8.49 -7.19 0.18
N ALA A 209 -8.30 -5.98 0.71
CA ALA A 209 -7.44 -5.74 1.86
C ALA A 209 -8.04 -6.36 3.14
N GLN A 210 -7.23 -7.11 3.88
CA GLN A 210 -7.55 -7.65 5.18
C GLN A 210 -6.28 -7.68 6.04
N GLU A 211 -6.40 -7.24 7.29
CA GLU A 211 -5.29 -7.16 8.24
C GLU A 211 -4.10 -6.31 7.79
N GLY A 212 -4.33 -5.25 7.03
CA GLY A 212 -3.25 -4.36 6.56
C GLY A 212 -2.46 -3.70 7.70
N VAL A 213 -1.14 -3.66 7.55
CA VAL A 213 -0.18 -3.01 8.47
C VAL A 213 0.88 -2.26 7.68
N CYS A 214 1.31 -1.10 8.19
CA CYS A 214 2.14 -0.10 7.51
C CYS A 214 1.45 0.58 6.32
N THR A 215 1.76 1.86 6.10
CA THR A 215 1.14 2.71 5.06
C THR A 215 2.14 3.30 4.09
N PHE A 216 3.17 2.52 3.72
CA PHE A 216 4.24 2.95 2.81
C PHE A 216 3.69 3.62 1.55
N ALA A 217 2.65 3.04 0.95
CA ALA A 217 1.94 3.65 -0.15
C ALA A 217 0.47 3.22 -0.20
N TYR A 218 -0.44 4.16 -0.41
CA TYR A 218 -1.84 3.87 -0.68
C TYR A 218 -2.48 4.98 -1.51
N ALA A 219 -3.35 4.60 -2.45
CA ALA A 219 -4.15 5.56 -3.18
C ALA A 219 -5.55 5.67 -2.55
N VAL A 220 -6.14 6.86 -2.63
CA VAL A 220 -7.48 7.14 -2.12
C VAL A 220 -8.30 7.82 -3.22
N SER A 221 -9.50 7.30 -3.51
CA SER A 221 -10.42 7.95 -4.44
C SER A 221 -11.10 9.13 -3.77
N TYR A 222 -11.66 10.08 -4.53
CA TYR A 222 -12.41 11.19 -3.92
C TYR A 222 -13.51 10.70 -2.97
N LYS A 223 -14.24 9.66 -3.36
CA LYS A 223 -15.30 9.04 -2.53
C LYS A 223 -14.70 8.41 -1.27
N GLY A 224 -13.58 7.69 -1.42
CA GLY A 224 -12.83 7.13 -0.30
C GLY A 224 -12.39 8.22 0.67
N ALA A 225 -11.86 9.34 0.17
CA ALA A 225 -11.40 10.45 1.01
C ALA A 225 -12.54 11.08 1.82
N VAL A 226 -13.71 11.29 1.21
CA VAL A 226 -14.91 11.77 1.93
C VAL A 226 -15.33 10.80 3.03
N LYS A 227 -15.34 9.49 2.73
CA LYS A 227 -15.65 8.46 3.73
C LYS A 227 -14.61 8.40 4.85
N MET A 228 -13.32 8.58 4.56
CA MET A 228 -12.27 8.61 5.57
C MET A 228 -12.39 9.85 6.47
N LEU A 229 -12.88 10.98 5.96
CA LEU A 229 -13.19 12.11 6.82
C LEU A 229 -14.28 11.76 7.83
N GLU A 230 -15.30 11.02 7.43
CA GLU A 230 -16.36 10.54 8.34
C GLU A 230 -15.83 9.46 9.31
N ASP A 231 -15.27 8.37 8.77
CA ASP A 231 -15.02 7.15 9.51
C ASP A 231 -13.65 7.13 10.22
N VAL A 232 -12.68 7.95 9.81
CA VAL A 232 -11.32 7.99 10.40
C VAL A 232 -11.00 9.33 11.06
N ALA A 233 -11.40 10.45 10.45
CA ALA A 233 -11.07 11.78 10.98
C ALA A 233 -12.00 12.25 12.10
N LEU A 234 -13.25 11.78 12.09
CA LEU A 234 -14.29 12.17 13.05
C LEU A 234 -14.65 11.03 14.02
N SER A 235 -14.00 9.88 13.86
CA SER A 235 -14.11 8.72 14.76
C SER A 235 -13.01 8.71 15.81
N ASP A 236 -13.21 7.89 16.85
CA ASP A 236 -12.27 7.65 17.94
C ASP A 236 -10.86 7.34 17.41
N MET A 237 -9.86 8.14 17.79
CA MET A 237 -8.46 7.86 17.46
C MET A 237 -7.89 6.82 18.45
N SER A 238 -8.37 5.58 18.35
CA SER A 238 -8.04 4.49 19.27
C SER A 238 -6.68 3.82 19.00
N ASP A 239 -6.18 3.92 17.77
CA ASP A 239 -5.01 3.19 17.30
C ASP A 239 -4.15 4.03 16.34
N ALA A 240 -2.99 3.49 15.94
CA ALA A 240 -2.17 4.07 14.88
C ALA A 240 -2.90 4.11 13.53
N PHE A 241 -2.50 5.01 12.64
CA PHE A 241 -3.22 5.29 11.40
C PHE A 241 -3.39 4.06 10.48
N ASP A 242 -2.39 3.19 10.41
CA ASP A 242 -2.45 1.96 9.64
C ASP A 242 -3.54 1.01 10.15
N PHE A 243 -3.69 0.86 11.47
CA PHE A 243 -4.80 0.12 12.05
C PHE A 243 -6.16 0.81 11.85
N LEU A 244 -6.22 2.14 11.91
CA LEU A 244 -7.45 2.85 11.57
C LEU A 244 -7.84 2.63 10.10
N LEU A 245 -6.86 2.59 9.18
CA LEU A 245 -7.09 2.27 7.77
C LEU A 245 -7.54 0.81 7.58
N ARG A 246 -6.99 -0.12 8.36
CA ARG A 246 -7.47 -1.50 8.43
C ARG A 246 -8.94 -1.56 8.84
N PHE A 247 -9.32 -0.92 9.94
CA PHE A 247 -10.71 -0.91 10.42
C PHE A 247 -11.66 -0.25 9.42
N PHE A 248 -11.20 0.82 8.75
CA PHE A 248 -11.92 1.45 7.66
C PHE A 248 -12.19 0.44 6.53
N CYS A 249 -11.17 -0.29 6.07
CA CYS A 249 -11.34 -1.26 5.00
C CYS A 249 -12.25 -2.43 5.39
N GLU A 250 -12.04 -3.00 6.58
CA GLU A 250 -12.76 -4.19 7.04
C GLU A 250 -14.18 -3.90 7.58
N GLY A 251 -14.47 -2.65 7.95
CA GLY A 251 -15.72 -2.29 8.62
C GLY A 251 -15.77 -2.77 10.06
N ASP A 252 -14.68 -2.56 10.81
CA ASP A 252 -14.57 -2.91 12.22
C ASP A 252 -14.64 -1.64 13.11
N ARG A 253 -14.67 -1.81 14.43
CA ARG A 253 -14.66 -0.74 15.44
C ARG A 253 -15.80 0.29 15.28
N GLY A 254 -16.89 -0.10 14.62
CA GLY A 254 -18.05 0.76 14.36
C GLY A 254 -18.00 1.51 13.03
N MET A 255 -16.99 1.27 12.20
CA MET A 255 -16.89 1.78 10.83
C MET A 255 -17.69 0.90 9.87
N ARG A 256 -18.07 1.45 8.71
CA ARG A 256 -18.63 0.64 7.61
C ARG A 256 -17.50 0.01 6.81
N ALA A 257 -17.74 -1.17 6.25
CA ALA A 257 -16.78 -1.78 5.34
C ALA A 257 -16.67 -1.00 4.03
N HIS A 258 -15.44 -0.79 3.56
CA HIS A 258 -15.15 -0.02 2.35
C HIS A 258 -14.41 -0.86 1.31
N LYS A 259 -14.37 -0.38 0.07
CA LYS A 259 -13.82 -1.14 -1.06
C LYS A 259 -12.31 -0.90 -1.15
N CYS A 260 -11.56 -1.73 -0.44
CA CYS A 260 -10.12 -1.67 -0.41
C CYS A 260 -9.49 -2.84 -1.15
N LEU A 261 -8.61 -2.56 -2.11
CA LEU A 261 -7.79 -3.57 -2.77
C LEU A 261 -6.34 -3.42 -2.33
N ALA A 262 -5.62 -4.53 -2.26
CA ALA A 262 -4.21 -4.60 -1.95
C ALA A 262 -3.45 -5.35 -3.05
N HIS A 263 -2.18 -5.02 -3.22
CA HIS A 263 -1.23 -5.77 -4.04
C HIS A 263 -0.22 -6.45 -3.11
N GLN A 264 -0.07 -7.77 -3.22
CA GLN A 264 0.83 -8.56 -2.39
C GLN A 264 1.89 -9.28 -3.28
N PRO A 265 3.21 -9.09 -3.03
CA PRO A 265 3.79 -8.21 -2.01
C PRO A 265 3.50 -6.73 -2.36
N GLY A 266 3.70 -5.78 -1.45
CA GLY A 266 3.57 -4.36 -1.79
C GLY A 266 4.42 -3.96 -3.02
N LEU A 267 4.03 -2.91 -3.73
CA LEU A 267 4.81 -2.30 -4.81
C LEU A 267 5.82 -1.27 -4.29
N PHE A 268 5.54 -0.71 -3.12
CA PHE A 268 6.39 0.28 -2.45
C PHE A 268 6.83 -0.25 -1.09
N PHE A 269 8.12 -0.13 -0.81
CA PHE A 269 8.71 -0.61 0.44
C PHE A 269 9.63 0.41 1.07
N SER A 270 9.78 0.30 2.39
CA SER A 270 10.70 1.11 3.16
C SER A 270 12.14 0.98 2.62
N HIS A 271 12.76 2.12 2.31
CA HIS A 271 14.17 2.27 1.99
C HIS A 271 14.98 2.67 3.23
N ARG A 272 16.11 2.00 3.43
CA ARG A 272 17.04 2.28 4.53
C ARG A 272 18.40 2.71 3.97
N PRO A 273 18.77 4.01 4.06
CA PRO A 273 20.04 4.49 3.54
C PRO A 273 21.22 4.03 4.41
N ARG A 274 22.43 4.03 3.82
CA ARG A 274 23.69 3.90 4.57
C ARG A 274 23.77 5.06 5.57
N GLY A 275 24.07 4.76 6.83
CA GLY A 275 24.12 5.80 7.87
C GLY A 275 23.84 5.28 9.28
N PRO A 276 23.80 6.18 10.27
CA PRO A 276 23.52 5.82 11.67
C PRO A 276 22.12 5.20 11.84
N LEU A 277 22.01 4.11 12.60
CA LEU A 277 20.73 3.41 12.81
C LEU A 277 19.68 4.27 13.52
N LYS A 278 20.12 5.16 14.42
CA LYS A 278 19.24 6.15 15.07
C LYS A 278 18.55 7.14 14.12
N SER A 279 19.01 7.24 12.87
CA SER A 279 18.42 8.13 11.85
C SER A 279 17.32 7.45 11.02
N ASP A 280 17.07 6.16 11.25
CA ASP A 280 16.12 5.34 10.50
C ASP A 280 14.67 5.80 10.67
N SER A 281 14.31 6.28 11.85
CA SER A 281 12.92 6.59 12.18
C SER A 281 12.85 7.73 13.18
N ASP A 282 11.93 8.66 12.93
CA ASP A 282 11.62 9.74 13.87
C ASP A 282 10.64 9.28 14.97
N ILE A 283 10.16 8.03 14.91
CA ILE A 283 9.13 7.47 15.82
C ILE A 283 9.57 6.23 16.61
N ARG A 284 10.65 5.55 16.19
CA ARG A 284 11.20 4.38 16.89
C ARG A 284 12.72 4.49 17.00
N ASP A 285 13.25 4.37 18.21
CA ASP A 285 14.70 4.27 18.42
C ASP A 285 15.17 2.85 18.04
N LYS A 286 16.12 2.77 17.09
CA LYS A 286 16.73 1.53 16.62
C LYS A 286 18.08 1.24 17.29
N GLY A 287 18.49 2.08 18.24
CA GLY A 287 19.73 1.95 19.00
C GLY A 287 20.96 2.51 18.28
N ASP A 288 22.11 2.30 18.91
CA ASP A 288 23.41 2.74 18.40
C ASP A 288 23.93 1.82 17.29
N GLY A 289 24.59 2.40 16.29
CA GLY A 289 25.24 1.65 15.21
C GLY A 289 25.27 2.40 13.89
N PHE A 290 25.90 1.77 12.89
CA PHE A 290 26.03 2.30 11.54
C PHE A 290 25.68 1.22 10.51
N ARG A 291 24.74 1.52 9.62
CA ARG A 291 24.41 0.67 8.48
C ARG A 291 25.40 0.91 7.37
N ASP A 292 26.16 -0.12 7.03
CA ASP A 292 27.16 -0.02 5.96
C ASP A 292 26.57 -0.08 4.54
N LYS A 293 25.51 -0.84 4.34
CA LYS A 293 24.87 -1.01 3.03
C LYS A 293 23.44 -0.55 3.08
N ALA A 294 23.08 0.36 2.19
CA ALA A 294 21.68 0.71 1.99
C ALA A 294 20.91 -0.50 1.44
N TYR A 295 19.62 -0.59 1.76
CA TYR A 295 18.75 -1.62 1.21
C TYR A 295 17.30 -1.13 1.11
N THR A 296 16.52 -1.76 0.23
CA THR A 296 15.07 -1.60 0.12
C THR A 296 14.47 -2.98 0.18
N ASP A 297 13.53 -3.21 1.08
CA ASP A 297 12.91 -4.53 1.24
C ASP A 297 12.16 -4.96 -0.02
N MET A 298 12.33 -6.22 -0.45
CA MET A 298 11.54 -6.89 -1.51
C MET A 298 11.45 -6.18 -2.88
N VAL A 299 12.27 -5.18 -3.16
CA VAL A 299 12.37 -4.50 -4.46
C VAL A 299 13.60 -5.00 -5.21
N ARG A 300 13.41 -5.67 -6.36
CA ARG A 300 14.50 -6.25 -7.16
C ARG A 300 15.39 -5.21 -7.81
N LEU A 301 14.81 -4.26 -8.53
CA LEU A 301 15.55 -3.19 -9.21
C LEU A 301 15.18 -1.85 -8.59
N SER A 302 15.67 -1.61 -7.37
CA SER A 302 15.42 -0.39 -6.62
C SER A 302 15.91 0.84 -7.37
N VAL A 303 15.05 1.85 -7.52
CA VAL A 303 15.43 3.13 -8.15
C VAL A 303 16.51 3.83 -7.32
N ARG A 304 16.38 3.85 -5.98
CA ARG A 304 17.39 4.51 -5.12
C ARG A 304 18.74 3.82 -5.17
N LEU A 305 18.77 2.48 -5.14
CA LEU A 305 20.02 1.72 -5.14
C LEU A 305 20.66 1.65 -6.53
N ASN A 306 19.87 1.83 -7.59
CA ASN A 306 20.36 1.94 -8.96
C ASN A 306 20.49 3.38 -9.47
N ALA A 307 20.38 4.41 -8.61
CA ALA A 307 20.36 5.80 -9.05
C ALA A 307 21.55 6.18 -9.95
N HIS A 308 22.77 5.76 -9.58
CA HIS A 308 23.96 5.95 -10.41
C HIS A 308 23.85 5.26 -11.77
N ALA A 309 23.43 4.00 -11.79
CA ALA A 309 23.31 3.23 -13.03
C ALA A 309 22.25 3.81 -13.98
N ILE A 310 21.15 4.33 -13.45
CA ILE A 310 20.09 4.99 -14.24
C ILE A 310 20.63 6.30 -14.83
N ILE A 311 21.33 7.12 -14.04
CA ILE A 311 21.91 8.40 -14.51
C ILE A 311 22.95 8.17 -15.60
N ASP A 312 23.85 7.20 -15.39
CA ASP A 312 24.98 6.94 -16.28
C ASP A 312 24.60 6.02 -17.45
N GLY A 313 23.39 5.47 -17.46
CA GLY A 313 22.92 4.52 -18.48
C GLY A 313 23.66 3.18 -18.47
N THR A 314 24.10 2.72 -17.29
CA THR A 314 24.82 1.45 -17.13
C THR A 314 23.90 0.31 -16.70
N GLU A 315 24.44 -0.90 -16.62
CA GLU A 315 23.72 -2.08 -16.17
C GLU A 315 23.16 -1.89 -14.74
N LEU A 316 21.89 -2.27 -14.56
CA LEU A 316 21.22 -2.22 -13.28
C LEU A 316 21.60 -3.45 -12.44
N THR A 317 21.77 -3.25 -11.14
CA THR A 317 21.97 -4.32 -10.17
C THR A 317 20.62 -4.80 -9.65
N ASP A 318 20.38 -6.11 -9.73
CA ASP A 318 19.31 -6.79 -9.00
C ASP A 318 19.72 -6.95 -7.52
N GLN A 319 18.93 -6.41 -6.61
CA GLN A 319 19.11 -6.54 -5.16
C GLN A 319 18.73 -7.91 -4.64
N TYR A 320 17.86 -8.63 -5.36
CA TYR A 320 17.32 -9.93 -4.98
C TYR A 320 17.34 -10.89 -6.18
N PRO A 321 18.53 -11.16 -6.76
CA PRO A 321 18.63 -12.07 -7.88
C PRO A 321 18.15 -13.47 -7.49
N ASP A 322 17.61 -14.14 -8.49
CA ASP A 322 17.39 -15.58 -8.44
C ASP A 322 18.75 -16.26 -8.31
N GLU A 323 18.85 -17.37 -7.58
CA GLU A 323 20.13 -18.08 -7.57
C GLU A 323 20.45 -18.57 -8.98
N ASP A 324 21.72 -18.50 -9.37
CA ASP A 324 22.20 -19.36 -10.44
C ASP A 324 21.86 -20.80 -10.03
N ILE A 325 21.02 -21.46 -10.82
CA ILE A 325 20.78 -22.90 -10.70
C ILE A 325 22.12 -23.56 -11.02
N LEU A 326 22.96 -23.75 -10.01
CA LEU A 326 24.23 -24.49 -10.09
C LEU A 326 23.98 -25.98 -10.36
#